data_AF-A0A4W4H7V4-F1
#
_entry.id   AF-A0A4W4H7V4-F1
#
_cell.length_a   1.000
_cell.length_b   1.000
_cell.length_c   1.000
_cell.angle_alpha   90.00
_cell.angle_beta   90.00
_cell.angle_gamma   90.00
#
_symmetry.space_group_name_H-M   'P 1'
#
loop_
_entity.id
_entity.type
_entity.pdbx_description
1 polymer ?
#
loop_
_entity_poly.entity_id
_entity_poly.type
_entity_poly.pdbx_seq_one_letter_code
_entity_poly.pdbx_strand_id
1 'polypeptide(L)'
;MHCVTKVELSVCCASLLDRDVASKSDPFCVLFQEVDGSWAELSRTETAVNNLNPVFGVKFQVDYHFEEVQKLKFAVFDEDKCSSQLYEHDFLGEFICTLGVIVSNKKLHRPLVLANGKPAGKGAITVMDMWLWFDNRTVTIRHFYTCVRKLREGEFWRNCKVRRFFKLVVFSHCVWQVIKNTLDPVWKPFTVPLISLCNGDVDRNIKVLCYDYDNDGGHDFIGEFYTTVDFDCINPKKQKKKKNYKNSGVIILKSCKVKTFTVGIDFTASNGNPREPSSLHYINPLGSNEYLSAIWAVGQIIQDYDSDKMFPALGFGAQLPPDWKVSHEFAVNFDPTNPFCAGVEGIVQAYSTCLPHIRFYGPTNFAPIISHVARFASQAVQQDRASVRTRPAGP
;
A
#
# COMPACT_ATOMS: atom_id res chain seq x y z
N MET A 1 -21.14 -14.74 4.56
CA MET A 1 -20.17 -14.69 5.67
C MET A 1 -19.24 -13.53 5.37
N HIS A 2 -19.52 -12.35 5.92
CA HIS A 2 -18.69 -11.16 5.68
C HIS A 2 -17.39 -11.32 6.46
N CYS A 3 -16.26 -11.36 5.75
CA CYS A 3 -14.93 -11.46 6.36
C CYS A 3 -14.51 -10.07 6.87
N VAL A 4 -15.09 -9.64 7.99
CA VAL A 4 -14.71 -8.37 8.63
C VAL A 4 -13.36 -8.56 9.33
N THR A 5 -12.43 -7.64 9.07
CA THR A 5 -11.04 -7.71 9.52
C THR A 5 -10.86 -6.68 10.64
N LYS A 6 -10.50 -7.07 11.87
CA LYS A 6 -10.36 -6.15 13.04
C LYS A 6 -8.99 -5.48 13.21
N VAL A 7 -8.93 -4.16 13.02
CA VAL A 7 -7.72 -3.34 13.19
C VAL A 7 -7.45 -3.04 14.65
N GLU A 8 -6.18 -3.07 15.05
CA GLU A 8 -5.73 -2.57 16.35
C GLU A 8 -4.89 -1.31 16.17
N LEU A 9 -5.38 -0.18 16.70
CA LEU A 9 -4.74 1.12 16.58
C LEU A 9 -4.06 1.53 17.88
N SER A 10 -2.79 1.89 17.78
CA SER A 10 -2.02 2.49 18.87
C SER A 10 -1.86 3.99 18.65
N VAL A 11 -1.90 4.75 19.75
CA VAL A 11 -1.84 6.21 19.71
C VAL A 11 -0.79 6.72 20.68
N CYS A 12 -0.03 7.73 20.25
CA CYS A 12 0.77 8.57 21.15
C CYS A 12 0.67 10.04 20.75
N CYS A 13 0.88 10.94 21.70
CA CYS A 13 0.88 12.38 21.45
C CYS A 13 2.23 13.00 21.83
N ALA A 14 2.48 14.20 21.31
CA ALA A 14 3.68 14.98 21.60
C ALA A 14 3.33 16.46 21.74
N SER A 15 4.01 17.13 22.67
CA SER A 15 3.92 18.59 22.89
C SER A 15 2.48 19.10 23.05
N LEU A 16 1.65 18.37 23.81
CA LEU A 16 0.28 18.78 24.11
C LEU A 16 0.24 20.14 24.84
N LEU A 17 -0.89 20.83 24.70
CA LEU A 17 -1.15 22.05 25.47
C LEU A 17 -1.16 21.72 26.96
N ASP A 18 -0.56 22.60 27.75
CA ASP A 18 -0.60 22.52 29.21
C ASP A 18 -1.74 23.40 29.71
N ARG A 19 -2.75 22.80 30.34
CA ARG A 19 -3.92 23.52 30.87
C ARG A 19 -3.90 23.69 32.37
N ASP A 20 -3.04 22.93 33.04
CA ASP A 20 -2.87 22.99 34.48
C ASP A 20 -2.01 24.18 34.93
N VAL A 21 -2.38 24.76 36.07
CA VAL A 21 -1.69 25.94 36.64
C VAL A 21 -0.46 25.53 37.47
N ALA A 22 -0.46 24.34 38.06
CA ALA A 22 0.56 23.88 39.01
C ALA A 22 1.16 22.50 38.65
N SER A 23 0.61 21.81 37.66
CA SER A 23 0.98 20.49 37.16
C SER A 23 1.09 20.53 35.64
N LYS A 24 1.41 19.38 35.04
CA LYS A 24 1.19 19.17 33.61
C LYS A 24 -0.17 18.51 33.44
N SER A 25 -0.82 18.75 32.31
CA SER A 25 -2.01 18.02 31.89
C SER A 25 -1.91 16.49 32.05
N ASP A 26 -3.05 15.88 32.37
CA ASP A 26 -3.36 14.47 32.51
C ASP A 26 -4.15 13.97 31.28
N PRO A 27 -3.53 13.80 30.10
CA PRO A 27 -4.27 13.55 28.87
C PRO A 27 -4.82 12.13 28.73
N PHE A 28 -6.00 12.02 28.11
CA PHE A 28 -6.55 10.79 27.54
C PHE A 28 -7.10 11.02 26.13
N CYS A 29 -7.17 9.96 25.33
CA CYS A 29 -7.66 10.02 23.94
C CYS A 29 -8.97 9.24 23.78
N VAL A 30 -9.91 9.83 23.05
CA VAL A 30 -11.21 9.25 22.69
C VAL A 30 -11.27 9.04 21.18
N LEU A 31 -11.60 7.82 20.78
CA LEU A 31 -11.85 7.47 19.38
C LEU A 31 -13.34 7.56 19.07
N PHE A 32 -13.68 8.33 18.04
CA PHE A 32 -15.02 8.37 17.46
C PHE A 32 -15.00 7.82 16.03
N GLN A 33 -16.13 7.26 15.61
CA GLN A 33 -16.42 6.90 14.22
C GLN A 33 -17.64 7.66 13.73
N GLU A 34 -17.59 8.14 12.49
CA GLU A 34 -18.77 8.73 11.85
C GLU A 34 -19.71 7.61 11.38
N VAL A 35 -20.95 7.66 11.87
CA VAL A 35 -22.05 6.77 11.47
C VAL A 35 -23.24 7.65 11.11
N ASP A 36 -23.73 7.54 9.87
CA ASP A 36 -24.87 8.33 9.36
C ASP A 36 -24.75 9.85 9.61
N GLY A 37 -23.54 10.39 9.45
CA GLY A 37 -23.24 11.81 9.63
C GLY A 37 -23.12 12.27 11.09
N SER A 38 -23.20 11.35 12.05
CA SER A 38 -23.03 11.62 13.48
C SER A 38 -21.79 10.93 14.04
N TRP A 39 -21.10 11.58 14.99
CA TRP A 39 -19.93 11.00 15.66
C TRP A 39 -20.36 10.11 16.82
N ALA A 40 -20.11 8.80 16.71
CA ALA A 40 -20.32 7.84 17.78
C ALA A 40 -18.99 7.53 18.50
N GLU A 41 -18.99 7.57 19.82
CA GLU A 41 -17.82 7.18 20.63
C GLU A 41 -17.61 5.66 20.54
N LEU A 42 -16.41 5.23 20.17
CA LEU A 42 -16.04 3.81 20.10
C LEU A 42 -15.34 3.34 21.38
N SER A 43 -14.33 4.08 21.82
CA SER A 43 -13.47 3.68 22.95
C SER A 43 -12.61 4.85 23.43
N ARG A 44 -12.05 4.70 24.62
CA ARG A 44 -11.09 5.64 25.24
C ARG A 44 -9.79 4.94 25.61
N THR A 45 -8.70 5.69 25.71
CA THR A 45 -7.46 5.23 26.33
C THR A 45 -7.53 5.37 27.84
N GLU A 46 -6.49 4.88 28.52
CA GLU A 46 -6.19 5.32 29.88
C GLU A 46 -5.72 6.78 29.91
N THR A 47 -5.79 7.40 31.09
CA THR A 47 -5.26 8.73 31.38
C THR A 47 -3.77 8.66 31.70
N ALA A 48 -2.97 9.48 31.03
CA ALA A 48 -1.54 9.59 31.25
C ALA A 48 -1.24 10.74 32.21
N VAL A 49 -0.95 10.41 33.48
CA VAL A 49 -0.74 11.43 34.52
C VAL A 49 0.49 12.30 34.25
N ASN A 50 0.30 13.62 34.27
CA ASN A 50 1.29 14.69 34.22
C ASN A 50 2.24 14.57 33.02
N ASN A 51 1.68 14.32 31.84
CA ASN A 51 2.44 13.92 30.67
C ASN A 51 1.96 14.58 29.38
N LEU A 52 2.67 15.60 28.89
CA LEU A 52 2.41 16.26 27.61
C LEU A 52 2.87 15.46 26.36
N ASN A 53 3.48 14.29 26.56
CA ASN A 53 3.96 13.40 25.48
C ASN A 53 3.53 11.94 25.75
N PRO A 54 2.23 11.68 25.91
CA PRO A 54 1.74 10.38 26.34
C PRO A 54 1.93 9.33 25.26
N VAL A 55 2.30 8.11 25.68
CA VAL A 55 2.25 6.91 24.86
C VAL A 55 1.21 5.99 25.49
N PHE A 56 0.07 5.84 24.83
CA PHE A 56 -1.05 5.10 25.40
C PHE A 56 -0.86 3.59 25.23
N GLY A 57 -1.05 2.86 26.32
CA GLY A 57 -1.05 1.41 26.41
C GLY A 57 -2.31 0.81 25.80
N VAL A 58 -3.49 1.38 26.08
CA VAL A 58 -4.76 0.93 25.50
C VAL A 58 -4.75 1.12 23.99
N LYS A 59 -5.23 0.09 23.28
CA LYS A 59 -5.31 0.03 21.83
C LYS A 59 -6.76 0.03 21.41
N PHE A 60 -7.08 0.78 20.35
CA PHE A 60 -8.44 0.82 19.83
C PHE A 60 -8.66 -0.34 18.86
N GLN A 61 -9.74 -1.09 19.05
CA GLN A 61 -10.15 -2.13 18.10
C GLN A 61 -11.25 -1.59 17.20
N VAL A 62 -11.03 -1.66 15.88
CA VAL A 62 -11.97 -1.13 14.88
C VAL A 62 -12.21 -2.18 13.80
N ASP A 63 -13.47 -2.47 13.50
CA ASP A 63 -13.82 -3.33 12.37
C ASP A 63 -13.48 -2.61 11.05
N TYR A 64 -12.72 -3.25 10.17
CA TYR A 64 -12.32 -2.68 8.88
C TYR A 64 -13.09 -3.30 7.72
N HIS A 65 -13.69 -2.40 6.95
CA HIS A 65 -14.49 -2.63 5.75
C HIS A 65 -13.77 -1.93 4.59
N PHE A 66 -13.12 -2.71 3.73
CA PHE A 66 -12.32 -2.15 2.63
C PHE A 66 -13.18 -1.38 1.63
N GLU A 67 -14.46 -1.71 1.57
CA GLU A 67 -15.48 -1.17 0.68
C GLU A 67 -16.17 0.09 1.21
N GLU A 68 -15.77 0.58 2.40
CA GLU A 68 -16.39 1.75 3.04
C GLU A 68 -15.38 2.85 3.38
N VAL A 69 -15.82 4.10 3.29
CA VAL A 69 -15.07 5.25 3.80
C VAL A 69 -15.38 5.41 5.29
N GLN A 70 -14.58 4.76 6.13
CA GLN A 70 -14.75 4.83 7.59
C GLN A 70 -14.00 6.02 8.16
N LYS A 71 -14.70 7.13 8.46
CA LYS A 71 -14.08 8.30 9.10
C LYS A 71 -13.92 8.10 10.59
N LEU A 72 -12.72 8.39 11.08
CA LEU A 72 -12.32 8.32 12.47
C LEU A 72 -11.90 9.70 12.97
N LYS A 73 -12.25 10.01 14.22
CA LYS A 73 -11.83 11.21 14.92
C LYS A 73 -11.17 10.82 16.23
N PHE A 74 -9.92 11.24 16.39
CA PHE A 74 -9.16 11.11 17.63
C PHE A 74 -9.23 12.45 18.35
N ALA A 75 -9.92 12.50 19.48
CA ALA A 75 -10.01 13.69 20.32
C ALA A 75 -9.20 13.48 21.60
N VAL A 76 -8.42 14.47 22.00
CA VAL A 76 -7.58 14.42 23.21
C VAL A 76 -8.11 15.45 24.20
N PHE A 77 -8.23 15.01 25.45
CA PHE A 77 -8.74 15.80 26.57
C PHE A 77 -7.78 15.72 27.74
N ASP A 78 -7.83 16.72 28.60
CA ASP A 78 -7.17 16.78 29.90
C ASP A 78 -8.15 16.36 31.00
N GLU A 79 -7.79 15.38 31.83
CA GLU A 79 -8.70 14.89 32.88
C GLU A 79 -8.68 15.78 34.12
N ASP A 80 -9.59 16.76 34.19
CA ASP A 80 -9.71 17.67 35.34
C ASP A 80 -10.51 17.06 36.51
N LYS A 81 -11.40 16.11 36.21
CA LYS A 81 -12.40 15.58 37.14
C LYS A 81 -12.54 14.07 37.00
N CYS A 82 -12.95 13.39 38.07
CA CYS A 82 -13.30 11.97 37.99
C CYS A 82 -14.71 11.77 37.38
N SER A 83 -14.86 12.11 36.10
CA SER A 83 -16.13 12.07 35.37
C SER A 83 -15.96 11.42 34.01
N SER A 84 -16.96 10.65 33.57
CA SER A 84 -16.97 10.10 32.21
C SER A 84 -17.47 11.11 31.16
N GLN A 85 -17.98 12.26 31.57
CA GLN A 85 -18.61 13.23 30.67
C GLN A 85 -17.57 14.17 30.04
N LEU A 86 -17.48 14.18 28.71
CA LEU A 86 -16.42 14.91 27.99
C LEU A 86 -16.49 16.44 28.12
N TYR A 87 -17.67 17.00 28.39
CA TYR A 87 -17.81 18.45 28.60
C TYR A 87 -17.21 18.94 29.93
N GLU A 88 -16.86 18.01 30.82
CA GLU A 88 -16.27 18.33 32.13
C GLU A 88 -14.74 18.35 32.11
N HIS A 89 -14.14 18.06 30.96
CA HIS A 89 -12.70 17.93 30.73
C HIS A 89 -12.22 18.97 29.71
N ASP A 90 -11.01 19.47 29.89
CA ASP A 90 -10.43 20.45 28.99
C ASP A 90 -10.00 19.84 27.64
N PHE A 91 -10.47 20.42 26.55
CA PHE A 91 -10.15 19.93 25.20
C PHE A 91 -8.74 20.35 24.76
N LEU A 92 -7.90 19.37 24.44
CA LEU A 92 -6.51 19.58 24.02
C LEU A 92 -6.33 19.58 22.50
N GLY A 93 -7.25 18.96 21.77
CA GLY A 93 -7.28 18.99 20.30
C GLY A 93 -7.78 17.69 19.67
N GLU A 94 -8.05 17.73 18.37
CA GLU A 94 -8.50 16.58 17.59
C GLU A 94 -7.71 16.38 16.31
N PHE A 95 -7.85 15.18 15.76
CA PHE A 95 -7.37 14.80 14.45
C PHE A 95 -8.40 13.88 13.77
N ILE A 96 -8.80 14.23 12.55
CA ILE A 96 -9.79 13.48 11.76
C ILE A 96 -9.09 12.88 10.54
N CYS A 97 -9.35 11.60 10.27
CA CYS A 97 -8.87 10.89 9.08
C CYS A 97 -9.78 9.71 8.74
N THR A 98 -9.48 8.99 7.65
CA THR A 98 -10.13 7.71 7.33
C THR A 98 -9.30 6.55 7.88
N LEU A 99 -9.97 5.45 8.26
CA LEU A 99 -9.29 4.20 8.61
C LEU A 99 -8.42 3.69 7.45
N GLY A 100 -8.87 3.89 6.20
CA GLY A 100 -8.11 3.58 4.99
C GLY A 100 -6.72 4.24 4.98
N VAL A 101 -6.62 5.53 5.30
CA VAL A 101 -5.34 6.25 5.41
C VAL A 101 -4.45 5.64 6.49
N ILE A 102 -4.99 5.24 7.63
CA ILE A 102 -4.18 4.63 8.70
C ILE A 102 -3.66 3.26 8.28
N VAL A 103 -4.53 2.41 7.73
CA VAL A 103 -4.15 1.06 7.27
C VAL A 103 -3.17 1.11 6.09
N SER A 104 -3.19 2.17 5.28
CA SER A 104 -2.21 2.37 4.21
C SER A 104 -0.89 2.99 4.68
N ASN A 105 -0.91 3.76 5.77
CA ASN A 105 0.26 4.43 6.34
C ASN A 105 0.68 3.78 7.66
N LYS A 106 1.80 3.04 7.67
CA LYS A 106 2.34 2.36 8.87
C LYS A 106 2.40 3.22 10.14
N LYS A 107 2.61 4.53 9.96
CA LYS A 107 2.68 5.53 11.02
C LYS A 107 2.19 6.86 10.48
N LEU A 108 1.12 7.38 11.07
CA LEU A 108 0.52 8.65 10.69
C LEU A 108 0.80 9.68 11.78
N HIS A 109 1.67 10.65 11.50
CA HIS A 109 1.97 11.76 12.40
C HIS A 109 1.33 13.04 11.89
N ARG A 110 0.49 13.69 12.70
CA ARG A 110 -0.29 14.86 12.32
C ARG A 110 -0.43 15.86 13.48
N PRO A 111 -0.47 17.18 13.18
CA PRO A 111 -0.76 18.18 14.20
C PRO A 111 -2.21 18.05 14.68
N LEU A 112 -2.45 18.38 15.95
CA LEU A 112 -3.79 18.48 16.52
C LEU A 112 -4.40 19.86 16.21
N VAL A 113 -5.71 19.89 16.03
CA VAL A 113 -6.49 21.12 15.81
C VAL A 113 -7.51 21.32 16.92
N LEU A 114 -7.77 22.57 17.29
CA LEU A 114 -8.82 22.94 18.22
C LEU A 114 -10.19 22.96 17.51
N ALA A 115 -11.28 23.00 18.29
CA ALA A 115 -12.65 23.01 17.75
C ALA A 115 -12.95 24.21 16.83
N ASN A 116 -12.17 25.29 16.94
CA ASN A 116 -12.25 26.46 16.06
C ASN A 116 -11.37 26.35 14.80
N GLY A 117 -10.79 25.17 14.53
CA GLY A 117 -9.91 24.90 13.39
C GLY A 117 -8.49 25.44 13.52
N LYS A 118 -8.14 26.13 14.62
CA LYS A 118 -6.77 26.64 14.83
C LYS A 118 -5.85 25.50 15.31
N PRO A 119 -4.53 25.57 15.02
CA PRO A 119 -3.58 24.63 15.58
C PRO A 119 -3.63 24.59 17.11
N ALA A 120 -3.62 23.39 17.70
CA ALA A 120 -3.53 23.19 19.14
C ALA A 120 -2.10 23.36 19.66
N GLY A 121 -1.56 24.57 19.49
CA GLY A 121 -0.16 24.87 19.81
C GLY A 121 0.81 24.04 18.96
N LYS A 122 1.73 23.33 19.62
CA LYS A 122 2.66 22.36 18.99
C LYS A 122 2.19 20.92 19.14
N GLY A 123 0.98 20.71 19.65
CA GLY A 123 0.39 19.41 19.90
C GLY A 123 0.30 18.59 18.62
N ALA A 124 0.76 17.36 18.68
CA ALA A 124 0.68 16.42 17.58
C ALA A 124 0.29 15.03 18.08
N ILE A 125 -0.40 14.29 17.22
CA ILE A 125 -0.80 12.91 17.44
C ILE A 125 -0.11 12.01 16.43
N THR A 126 0.25 10.81 16.88
CA THR A 126 0.77 9.74 16.06
C THR A 126 -0.13 8.53 16.23
N VAL A 127 -0.72 8.09 15.12
CA VAL A 127 -1.51 6.86 15.06
C VAL A 127 -0.70 5.81 14.32
N MET A 128 -0.59 4.62 14.90
CA MET A 128 0.12 3.49 14.32
C MET A 128 -0.79 2.26 14.35
N ASP A 129 -0.93 1.64 13.19
CA ASP A 129 -1.63 0.40 13.03
C ASP A 129 -0.75 -0.78 13.50
N MET A 130 -1.26 -1.58 14.45
CA MET A 130 -0.55 -2.72 15.04
C MET A 130 -0.92 -4.07 14.43
N TRP A 131 -1.49 -4.12 13.22
CA TRP A 131 -1.80 -5.31 12.40
C TRP A 131 -0.68 -6.34 12.13
N LEU A 132 0.37 -6.45 12.94
CA LEU A 132 1.51 -7.34 12.74
C LEU A 132 1.17 -8.85 12.57
N TRP A 133 -0.10 -9.28 12.59
CA TRP A 133 -0.49 -10.68 12.50
C TRP A 133 -1.56 -11.06 11.45
N PHE A 134 -2.26 -10.12 10.80
CA PHE A 134 -3.37 -10.49 9.89
C PHE A 134 -3.57 -9.49 8.74
N ASP A 135 -2.60 -9.40 7.82
CA ASP A 135 -2.78 -8.71 6.53
C ASP A 135 -3.09 -9.74 5.42
N ASN A 136 -4.24 -9.59 4.75
CA ASN A 136 -4.64 -10.37 3.57
C ASN A 136 -4.00 -9.86 2.25
N ARG A 137 -3.15 -8.83 2.29
CA ARG A 137 -2.33 -8.42 1.13
C ARG A 137 -1.19 -9.39 0.98
N THR A 138 -1.36 -10.28 0.01
CA THR A 138 -0.37 -11.30 -0.25
C THR A 138 0.40 -11.03 -1.53
N VAL A 139 1.72 -11.13 -1.43
CA VAL A 139 2.64 -11.13 -2.57
C VAL A 139 2.74 -12.56 -3.08
N THR A 140 2.23 -12.82 -4.27
CA THR A 140 2.48 -14.09 -4.96
C THR A 140 3.90 -14.06 -5.53
N ILE A 141 4.83 -14.72 -4.85
CA ILE A 141 6.19 -14.89 -5.33
C ILE A 141 6.19 -16.04 -6.34
N ARG A 142 6.37 -15.71 -7.62
CA ARG A 142 6.44 -16.69 -8.70
C ARG A 142 7.88 -17.06 -9.01
N HIS A 143 8.21 -18.32 -8.74
CA HIS A 143 9.44 -19.03 -9.11
C HIS A 143 10.73 -18.47 -8.50
N PHE A 144 11.33 -19.25 -7.58
CA PHE A 144 12.76 -19.17 -7.29
C PHE A 144 13.51 -20.10 -8.23
N TYR A 145 14.58 -19.61 -8.86
CA TYR A 145 15.60 -20.43 -9.49
C TYR A 145 16.90 -20.17 -8.73
N THR A 146 17.53 -21.20 -8.17
CA THR A 146 18.93 -21.11 -7.78
C THR A 146 19.74 -21.88 -8.82
N CYS A 147 20.30 -21.19 -9.81
CA CYS A 147 21.26 -21.83 -10.68
C CYS A 147 22.60 -21.93 -9.91
N VAL A 148 22.84 -23.03 -9.20
CA VAL A 148 24.17 -23.30 -8.60
C VAL A 148 25.09 -23.82 -9.71
N ARG A 149 25.50 -22.94 -10.63
CA ARG A 149 26.55 -23.28 -11.61
C ARG A 149 27.92 -23.27 -10.91
N LYS A 150 28.57 -24.44 -10.91
CA LYS A 150 29.90 -24.77 -10.37
C LYS A 150 29.99 -24.92 -8.85
N LEU A 151 29.53 -26.06 -8.34
CA LEU A 151 30.30 -26.78 -7.32
C LEU A 151 31.15 -27.82 -8.05
N ARG A 152 32.48 -27.60 -8.14
CA ARG A 152 33.40 -28.64 -8.64
C ARG A 152 33.28 -29.86 -7.73
N GLU A 153 33.09 -31.03 -8.34
CA GLU A 153 33.29 -32.33 -7.70
C GLU A 153 34.70 -32.38 -7.14
N GLY A 154 34.80 -32.41 -5.81
CA GLY A 154 35.97 -32.88 -5.08
C GLY A 154 35.71 -34.33 -4.69
N GLU A 155 36.56 -35.21 -5.18
CA GLU A 155 36.52 -36.67 -5.07
C GLU A 155 36.48 -37.15 -3.62
N PHE A 156 35.29 -37.48 -3.06
CA PHE A 156 35.19 -38.46 -1.95
C PHE A 156 33.78 -38.98 -1.62
N TRP A 157 32.80 -38.98 -2.54
CA TRP A 157 31.42 -39.38 -2.16
C TRP A 157 30.73 -40.30 -3.16
N ARG A 158 31.46 -41.27 -3.73
CA ARG A 158 30.94 -42.31 -4.64
C ARG A 158 29.90 -43.26 -4.03
N ASN A 159 29.45 -43.06 -2.77
CA ASN A 159 28.45 -43.96 -2.17
C ASN A 159 27.40 -43.29 -1.25
N CYS A 160 27.28 -41.97 -1.24
CA CYS A 160 26.19 -41.31 -0.51
C CYS A 160 25.17 -40.78 -1.52
N LYS A 161 23.94 -41.34 -1.52
CA LYS A 161 22.78 -40.71 -2.16
C LYS A 161 22.57 -39.35 -1.48
N VAL A 162 23.20 -38.29 -2.01
CA VAL A 162 23.18 -36.96 -1.41
C VAL A 162 21.78 -36.37 -1.55
N ARG A 163 20.98 -36.50 -0.48
CA ARG A 163 19.71 -35.81 -0.33
C ARG A 163 20.02 -34.39 0.11
N ARG A 164 20.16 -33.46 -0.85
CA ARG A 164 20.21 -32.02 -0.56
C ARG A 164 18.81 -31.46 -0.55
N PHE A 165 18.56 -30.55 0.38
CA PHE A 165 17.23 -30.09 0.72
C PHE A 165 17.30 -28.57 0.96
N PHE A 166 16.61 -27.73 0.18
CA PHE A 166 16.83 -26.28 0.29
C PHE A 166 15.76 -25.60 1.14
N LYS A 167 16.16 -24.88 2.21
CA LYS A 167 15.26 -24.06 3.06
C LYS A 167 15.37 -22.59 2.68
N LEU A 168 14.24 -21.94 2.42
CA LEU A 168 14.14 -20.50 2.18
C LEU A 168 13.55 -19.80 3.41
N VAL A 169 14.30 -18.89 4.03
CA VAL A 169 13.77 -18.04 5.11
C VAL A 169 13.74 -16.60 4.64
N VAL A 170 12.56 -16.02 4.71
CA VAL A 170 12.27 -14.61 4.46
C VAL A 170 11.80 -14.03 5.80
N PHE A 171 12.20 -12.81 6.16
CA PHE A 171 12.05 -12.27 7.53
C PHE A 171 10.74 -12.68 8.24
N SER A 172 10.88 -13.12 9.49
CA SER A 172 9.85 -13.63 10.44
C SER A 172 8.86 -14.70 9.97
N HIS A 173 8.85 -15.10 8.70
CA HIS A 173 8.03 -16.20 8.18
C HIS A 173 8.89 -17.28 7.49
N CYS A 174 8.91 -18.47 8.09
CA CYS A 174 9.54 -19.64 7.47
C CYS A 174 8.59 -20.22 6.41
N VAL A 175 8.95 -20.09 5.13
CA VAL A 175 8.27 -20.86 4.07
C VAL A 175 9.00 -22.19 3.93
N TRP A 176 8.37 -23.24 4.44
CA TRP A 176 8.91 -24.60 4.43
C TRP A 176 8.59 -25.29 3.10
N GLN A 177 9.45 -25.12 2.10
CA GLN A 177 9.41 -25.95 0.90
C GLN A 177 10.75 -26.59 0.66
N VAL A 178 10.78 -27.90 0.92
CA VAL A 178 11.98 -28.70 0.80
C VAL A 178 11.96 -29.44 -0.55
N ILE A 179 12.87 -29.08 -1.44
CA ILE A 179 13.06 -29.76 -2.72
C ILE A 179 14.21 -30.75 -2.58
N LYS A 180 13.96 -32.02 -2.92
CA LYS A 180 14.91 -33.11 -2.74
C LYS A 180 15.77 -33.30 -3.99
N ASN A 181 17.05 -33.61 -3.81
CA ASN A 181 17.95 -34.16 -4.83
C ASN A 181 18.16 -33.27 -6.08
N THR A 182 18.45 -31.98 -5.89
CA THR A 182 18.78 -31.09 -7.02
C THR A 182 19.83 -30.05 -6.63
N LEU A 183 20.65 -29.61 -7.59
CA LEU A 183 21.52 -28.43 -7.47
C LEU A 183 20.90 -27.19 -8.12
N ASP A 184 19.72 -27.35 -8.71
CA ASP A 184 18.92 -26.29 -9.32
C ASP A 184 17.46 -26.40 -8.84
N PRO A 185 17.18 -26.14 -7.55
CA PRO A 185 15.83 -26.19 -7.03
C PRO A 185 14.94 -25.11 -7.65
N VAL A 186 13.77 -25.54 -8.13
CA VAL A 186 12.69 -24.68 -8.59
C VAL A 186 11.53 -24.80 -7.61
N TRP A 187 11.30 -23.76 -6.82
CA TRP A 187 10.21 -23.71 -5.86
C TRP A 187 8.88 -23.41 -6.54
N LYS A 188 7.83 -24.09 -6.06
CA LYS A 188 6.46 -23.76 -6.48
C LYS A 188 6.16 -22.32 -6.06
N PRO A 189 5.42 -21.56 -6.87
CA PRO A 189 4.95 -20.24 -6.45
C PRO A 189 4.28 -20.32 -5.08
N PHE A 190 4.63 -19.38 -4.21
CA PHE A 190 4.04 -19.27 -2.89
C PHE A 190 3.72 -17.81 -2.58
N THR A 191 2.87 -17.63 -1.60
CA THR A 191 2.20 -16.37 -1.34
C THR A 191 2.56 -15.92 0.07
N VAL A 192 3.20 -14.76 0.21
CA VAL A 192 3.66 -14.22 1.51
C VAL A 192 2.96 -12.89 1.77
N PRO A 193 2.44 -12.63 2.97
CA PRO A 193 1.92 -11.31 3.32
C PRO A 193 2.99 -10.21 3.12
N LEU A 194 2.64 -9.08 2.50
CA LEU A 194 3.58 -7.99 2.20
C LEU A 194 4.21 -7.43 3.50
N ILE A 195 3.43 -7.38 4.57
CA ILE A 195 3.92 -7.03 5.91
C ILE A 195 4.96 -8.03 6.42
N SER A 196 4.79 -9.33 6.21
CA SER A 196 5.80 -10.33 6.61
C SER A 196 7.06 -10.25 5.74
N LEU A 197 6.90 -9.90 4.46
CA LEU A 197 7.97 -9.84 3.50
C LEU A 197 8.91 -8.64 3.75
N CYS A 198 8.35 -7.45 3.89
CA CYS A 198 9.11 -6.20 3.93
C CYS A 198 8.53 -5.17 4.92
N ASN A 199 7.72 -5.61 5.88
CA ASN A 199 6.97 -4.74 6.80
C ASN A 199 6.02 -3.78 6.07
N GLY A 200 5.63 -4.05 4.82
CA GLY A 200 4.81 -3.15 3.99
C GLY A 200 5.58 -1.99 3.35
N ASP A 201 6.92 -1.98 3.42
CA ASP A 201 7.78 -1.00 2.73
C ASP A 201 8.43 -1.71 1.55
N VAL A 202 7.97 -1.36 0.35
CA VAL A 202 8.42 -1.99 -0.90
C VAL A 202 9.88 -1.66 -1.25
N ASP A 203 10.44 -0.62 -0.64
CA ASP A 203 11.85 -0.21 -0.80
C ASP A 203 12.77 -0.91 0.22
N ARG A 204 12.20 -1.60 1.21
CA ARG A 204 12.96 -2.33 2.23
C ARG A 204 13.56 -3.61 1.66
N ASN A 205 14.89 -3.70 1.70
CA ASN A 205 15.64 -4.89 1.30
C ASN A 205 15.18 -6.15 2.07
N ILE A 206 14.74 -7.15 1.31
CA ILE A 206 14.28 -8.44 1.85
C ILE A 206 15.48 -9.36 1.99
N LYS A 207 15.79 -9.82 3.21
CA LYS A 207 16.84 -10.84 3.40
C LYS A 207 16.30 -12.23 3.17
N VAL A 208 17.01 -13.00 2.38
CA VAL A 208 16.69 -14.38 2.04
C VAL A 208 17.84 -15.28 2.46
N LEU A 209 17.51 -16.33 3.21
CA LEU A 209 18.47 -17.32 3.69
C LEU A 209 18.23 -18.66 3.00
N CYS A 210 19.31 -19.29 2.54
CA CYS A 210 19.30 -20.63 1.94
C CYS A 210 20.08 -21.62 2.83
N TYR A 211 19.45 -22.74 3.20
CA TYR A 211 20.10 -23.84 3.93
C TYR A 211 19.99 -25.15 3.17
N ASP A 212 20.96 -26.05 3.36
CA ASP A 212 20.84 -27.48 3.09
C ASP A 212 20.18 -28.12 4.32
N TYR A 213 19.08 -28.80 4.14
CA TYR A 213 18.24 -29.30 5.22
C TYR A 213 18.69 -30.71 5.59
N ASP A 214 19.20 -30.83 6.81
CA ASP A 214 19.48 -32.12 7.42
C ASP A 214 18.31 -32.61 8.30
N ASN A 215 18.05 -33.92 8.29
CA ASN A 215 16.94 -34.53 9.03
C ASN A 215 17.08 -34.43 10.56
N ASP A 216 18.26 -34.10 11.06
CA ASP A 216 18.59 -33.95 12.49
C ASP A 216 18.33 -32.53 13.03
N GLY A 217 17.88 -31.61 12.17
CA GLY A 217 17.64 -30.21 12.50
C GLY A 217 18.89 -29.31 12.42
N GLY A 218 20.07 -29.87 12.15
CA GLY A 218 21.36 -29.18 12.06
C GLY A 218 21.66 -28.54 10.69
N HIS A 219 20.64 -27.98 10.03
CA HIS A 219 20.71 -27.55 8.63
C HIS A 219 21.95 -26.70 8.27
N ASP A 220 22.71 -27.14 7.27
CA ASP A 220 23.90 -26.47 6.77
C ASP A 220 23.60 -25.16 6.03
N PHE A 221 24.13 -24.03 6.50
CA PHE A 221 23.94 -22.74 5.85
C PHE A 221 24.67 -22.65 4.50
N ILE A 222 23.92 -22.51 3.40
CA ILE A 222 24.44 -22.41 2.04
C ILE A 222 24.85 -20.97 1.75
N GLY A 223 23.98 -19.99 2.01
CA GLY A 223 24.22 -18.58 1.73
C GLY A 223 23.02 -17.68 2.02
N GLU A 224 23.25 -16.38 2.00
CA GLU A 224 22.24 -15.34 2.15
C GLU A 224 22.37 -14.27 1.07
N PHE A 225 21.27 -13.58 0.80
CA PHE A 225 21.25 -12.38 -0.03
C PHE A 225 20.16 -11.42 0.44
N TYR A 226 20.25 -10.17 0.01
CA TYR A 226 19.21 -9.14 0.19
C TYR A 226 18.60 -8.86 -1.17
N THR A 227 17.28 -8.69 -1.27
CA THR A 227 16.59 -8.55 -2.55
C THR A 227 15.56 -7.43 -2.63
N THR A 228 15.47 -6.86 -3.83
CA THR A 228 14.28 -6.28 -4.47
C THR A 228 14.00 -6.90 -5.86
N VAL A 229 14.99 -7.17 -6.75
CA VAL A 229 14.75 -7.91 -8.04
C VAL A 229 15.84 -8.90 -8.58
N ASP A 230 17.16 -8.88 -8.31
CA ASP A 230 18.11 -9.94 -8.77
C ASP A 230 19.47 -9.92 -8.04
N PHE A 231 19.95 -11.03 -7.44
CA PHE A 231 21.17 -11.00 -6.59
C PHE A 231 22.02 -12.28 -6.54
N ASP A 232 23.32 -12.06 -6.28
CA ASP A 232 24.30 -13.09 -5.94
C ASP A 232 24.06 -13.65 -4.53
N CYS A 233 24.04 -14.98 -4.38
CA CYS A 233 23.93 -15.65 -3.09
C CYS A 233 25.32 -15.77 -2.44
N ILE A 234 25.53 -15.12 -1.30
CA ILE A 234 26.84 -15.02 -0.64
C ILE A 234 26.85 -15.80 0.68
N ASN A 235 27.90 -16.60 0.88
CA ASN A 235 28.18 -17.26 2.16
C ASN A 235 29.29 -16.48 2.89
N PRO A 236 28.98 -15.74 3.96
CA PRO A 236 29.97 -14.89 4.65
C PRO A 236 31.14 -15.70 5.24
N LYS A 237 30.91 -16.95 5.63
CA LYS A 237 31.95 -17.84 6.17
C LYS A 237 32.91 -18.33 5.08
N LYS A 238 32.41 -18.61 3.87
CA LYS A 238 33.25 -19.01 2.73
C LYS A 238 34.00 -17.82 2.11
N GLN A 239 33.38 -16.64 2.07
CA GLN A 239 34.01 -15.40 1.59
C GLN A 239 35.25 -15.03 2.42
N LYS A 240 35.17 -15.16 3.75
CA LYS A 240 36.31 -14.88 4.65
C LYS A 240 37.44 -15.91 4.54
N LYS A 241 37.13 -17.16 4.14
CA LYS A 241 38.10 -18.29 4.15
C LYS A 241 38.73 -18.61 2.80
N LYS A 242 38.14 -18.19 1.68
CA LYS A 242 38.59 -18.58 0.32
C LYS A 242 38.90 -17.36 -0.53
N LYS A 243 40.18 -17.16 -0.87
CA LYS A 243 40.67 -16.04 -1.72
C LYS A 243 40.01 -15.96 -3.12
N ASN A 244 39.51 -17.06 -3.67
CA ASN A 244 38.88 -17.12 -5.00
C ASN A 244 37.35 -17.35 -4.97
N TYR A 245 36.69 -17.08 -3.85
CA TYR A 245 35.23 -17.22 -3.72
C TYR A 245 34.52 -16.04 -4.40
N LYS A 246 33.62 -16.33 -5.35
CA LYS A 246 32.79 -15.30 -6.02
C LYS A 246 31.37 -15.27 -5.45
N ASN A 247 30.62 -16.38 -5.53
CA ASN A 247 29.30 -16.55 -4.92
C ASN A 247 29.01 -18.05 -4.72
N SER A 248 27.85 -18.39 -4.14
CA SER A 248 27.34 -19.77 -3.98
C SER A 248 26.20 -20.09 -4.96
N GLY A 249 26.07 -19.30 -6.04
CA GLY A 249 24.95 -19.34 -6.99
C GLY A 249 24.27 -17.96 -7.15
N VAL A 250 23.37 -17.85 -8.12
CA VAL A 250 22.59 -16.63 -8.41
C VAL A 250 21.11 -16.96 -8.28
N ILE A 251 20.34 -16.07 -7.64
CA ILE A 251 18.91 -16.24 -7.37
C ILE A 251 18.13 -15.11 -8.02
N ILE A 252 17.13 -15.48 -8.83
CA ILE A 252 16.37 -14.55 -9.70
C ILE A 252 14.91 -14.44 -9.23
N LEU A 253 14.44 -13.23 -8.92
CA LEU A 253 13.06 -12.95 -8.52
C LEU A 253 12.26 -12.42 -9.72
N LYS A 254 11.26 -13.19 -10.21
CA LYS A 254 10.63 -12.86 -11.50
C LYS A 254 9.56 -11.76 -11.48
N SER A 255 8.87 -11.42 -10.37
CA SER A 255 7.92 -10.28 -10.35
C SER A 255 7.35 -9.94 -8.97
N CYS A 256 7.18 -8.64 -8.67
CA CYS A 256 6.24 -8.09 -7.69
C CYS A 256 5.05 -7.44 -8.43
N LYS A 257 3.84 -7.42 -7.85
CA LYS A 257 2.68 -6.74 -8.45
C LYS A 257 2.09 -5.74 -7.47
N VAL A 258 2.13 -4.47 -7.83
CA VAL A 258 1.38 -3.38 -7.16
C VAL A 258 0.08 -3.15 -7.95
N LYS A 259 -1.02 -2.91 -7.23
CA LYS A 259 -2.32 -2.57 -7.84
C LYS A 259 -2.34 -1.07 -8.11
N THR A 260 -2.48 -0.67 -9.36
CA THR A 260 -2.70 0.72 -9.77
C THR A 260 -4.18 0.91 -10.10
N PHE A 261 -4.78 1.98 -9.58
CA PHE A 261 -6.15 2.36 -9.96
C PHE A 261 -6.13 3.04 -11.33
N THR A 262 -7.10 2.74 -12.20
CA THR A 262 -7.21 3.36 -13.53
C THR A 262 -8.67 3.54 -13.87
N VAL A 263 -9.02 4.70 -14.41
CA VAL A 263 -10.40 5.02 -14.79
C VAL A 263 -10.52 5.06 -16.31
N GLY A 264 -11.49 4.33 -16.86
CA GLY A 264 -11.88 4.37 -18.27
C GLY A 264 -13.30 4.91 -18.40
N ILE A 265 -13.48 6.03 -19.11
CA ILE A 265 -14.76 6.74 -19.24
C ILE A 265 -15.29 6.59 -20.67
N ASP A 266 -16.53 6.12 -20.77
CA ASP A 266 -17.25 6.02 -22.04
C ASP A 266 -17.70 7.41 -22.46
N PHE A 267 -17.38 7.84 -23.67
CA PHE A 267 -17.86 9.09 -24.27
C PHE A 267 -18.60 8.84 -25.58
N THR A 268 -19.26 7.68 -25.69
CA THR A 268 -20.01 7.31 -26.88
C THR A 268 -21.34 8.05 -26.99
N ALA A 269 -21.81 8.21 -28.23
CA ALA A 269 -23.03 8.94 -28.56
C ALA A 269 -24.31 8.33 -27.92
N SER A 270 -24.30 7.06 -27.52
CA SER A 270 -25.40 6.43 -26.78
C SER A 270 -25.68 7.10 -25.44
N ASN A 271 -24.73 7.86 -24.88
CA ASN A 271 -24.93 8.61 -23.64
C ASN A 271 -25.68 9.94 -23.83
N GLY A 272 -26.01 10.33 -25.06
CA GLY A 272 -26.66 11.60 -25.37
C GLY A 272 -25.72 12.81 -25.28
N ASN A 273 -26.20 13.98 -25.70
CA ASN A 273 -25.42 15.22 -25.71
C ASN A 273 -25.20 15.74 -24.28
N PRO A 274 -23.95 15.95 -23.82
CA PRO A 274 -23.67 16.33 -22.42
C PRO A 274 -24.25 17.68 -22.00
N ARG A 275 -24.75 18.49 -22.94
CA ARG A 275 -25.46 19.75 -22.67
C ARG A 275 -26.95 19.57 -22.38
N GLU A 276 -27.50 18.38 -22.63
CA GLU A 276 -28.92 18.10 -22.48
C GLU A 276 -29.19 17.33 -21.19
N PRO A 277 -30.20 17.72 -20.39
CA PRO A 277 -30.51 17.05 -19.12
C PRO A 277 -30.81 15.54 -19.19
N SER A 278 -31.15 15.03 -20.37
CA SER A 278 -31.39 13.61 -20.64
C SER A 278 -30.10 12.79 -20.81
N SER A 279 -28.93 13.44 -20.95
CA SER A 279 -27.66 12.76 -21.12
C SER A 279 -27.11 12.21 -19.81
N LEU A 280 -26.52 11.02 -19.87
CA LEU A 280 -25.81 10.43 -18.73
C LEU A 280 -24.56 11.22 -18.32
N HIS A 281 -24.03 12.06 -19.21
CA HIS A 281 -22.91 12.96 -18.93
C HIS A 281 -23.34 14.37 -18.51
N TYR A 282 -24.64 14.68 -18.51
CA TYR A 282 -25.12 16.00 -18.12
C TYR A 282 -24.78 16.28 -16.67
N ILE A 283 -23.90 17.24 -16.43
CA ILE A 283 -23.57 17.71 -15.09
C ILE A 283 -24.73 18.59 -14.63
N ASN A 284 -25.49 18.08 -13.66
CA ASN A 284 -26.63 18.80 -13.10
C ASN A 284 -26.18 20.07 -12.34
N PRO A 285 -27.11 20.97 -11.96
CA PRO A 285 -26.76 22.19 -11.22
C PRO A 285 -26.07 21.96 -9.87
N LEU A 286 -26.15 20.74 -9.30
CA LEU A 286 -25.43 20.34 -8.09
C LEU A 286 -24.01 19.81 -8.40
N GLY A 287 -23.59 19.83 -9.66
CA GLY A 287 -22.26 19.41 -10.09
C GLY A 287 -22.09 17.90 -10.25
N SER A 288 -23.17 17.12 -10.45
CA SER A 288 -23.11 15.65 -10.45
C SER A 288 -23.80 15.00 -11.65
N ASN A 289 -23.41 13.76 -11.93
CA ASN A 289 -24.03 12.80 -12.86
C ASN A 289 -23.61 11.36 -12.47
N GLU A 290 -24.12 10.34 -13.16
CA GLU A 290 -23.87 8.93 -12.82
C GLU A 290 -22.38 8.55 -12.91
N TYR A 291 -21.66 9.09 -13.90
CA TYR A 291 -20.22 8.87 -14.05
C TYR A 291 -19.42 9.47 -12.90
N LEU A 292 -19.73 10.71 -12.52
CA LEU A 292 -19.12 11.39 -11.38
C LEU A 292 -19.41 10.64 -10.08
N SER A 293 -20.66 10.20 -9.86
CA SER A 293 -21.01 9.39 -8.70
C SER A 293 -20.20 8.10 -8.62
N ALA A 294 -20.00 7.40 -9.74
CA ALA A 294 -19.17 6.20 -9.78
C ALA A 294 -17.68 6.49 -9.51
N ILE A 295 -17.13 7.55 -10.10
CA ILE A 295 -15.74 8.00 -9.88
C ILE A 295 -15.52 8.34 -8.41
N TRP A 296 -16.43 9.08 -7.77
CA TRP A 296 -16.34 9.40 -6.35
C TRP A 296 -16.46 8.15 -5.49
N ALA A 297 -17.48 7.32 -5.71
CA ALA A 297 -17.74 6.14 -4.88
C ALA A 297 -16.56 5.17 -4.87
N VAL A 298 -15.99 4.86 -6.04
CA VAL A 298 -14.86 3.94 -6.15
C VAL A 298 -13.54 4.62 -5.80
N GLY A 299 -13.33 5.83 -6.33
CA GLY A 299 -12.08 6.56 -6.18
C GLY A 299 -11.78 6.93 -4.74
N GLN A 300 -12.78 7.39 -3.97
CA GLN A 300 -12.57 7.81 -2.58
C GLN A 300 -12.11 6.66 -1.68
N ILE A 301 -12.56 5.45 -1.97
CA ILE A 301 -12.11 4.25 -1.28
C ILE A 301 -10.68 3.91 -1.73
N ILE A 302 -10.46 3.80 -3.04
CA ILE A 302 -9.21 3.24 -3.57
C ILE A 302 -8.03 4.20 -3.38
N GLN A 303 -8.25 5.52 -3.39
CA GLN A 303 -7.16 6.49 -3.35
C GLN A 303 -6.32 6.45 -2.09
N ASP A 304 -6.88 5.96 -0.98
CA ASP A 304 -6.14 5.86 0.28
C ASP A 304 -5.08 4.75 0.23
N TYR A 305 -5.18 3.83 -0.73
CA TYR A 305 -4.25 2.72 -0.92
C TYR A 305 -3.16 2.99 -1.95
N ASP A 306 -3.20 4.15 -2.60
CA ASP A 306 -2.19 4.61 -3.55
C ASP A 306 -1.30 5.67 -2.89
N SER A 307 0.03 5.47 -2.96
CA SER A 307 0.99 6.32 -2.28
C SER A 307 1.20 7.67 -2.96
N ASP A 308 1.18 7.71 -4.30
CA ASP A 308 1.40 8.94 -5.05
C ASP A 308 0.08 9.62 -5.41
N LYS A 309 -1.05 8.88 -5.34
CA LYS A 309 -2.39 9.34 -5.68
C LYS A 309 -2.46 9.89 -7.10
N MET A 310 -1.64 9.38 -8.00
CA MET A 310 -1.64 9.73 -9.41
C MET A 310 -2.40 8.66 -10.18
N PHE A 311 -3.57 9.01 -10.69
CA PHE A 311 -4.47 8.05 -11.34
C PHE A 311 -4.58 8.33 -12.84
N PRO A 312 -4.25 7.37 -13.72
CA PRO A 312 -4.53 7.49 -15.13
C PRO A 312 -6.03 7.55 -15.38
N ALA A 313 -6.47 8.60 -16.08
CA ALA A 313 -7.84 8.80 -16.52
C ALA A 313 -7.90 8.76 -18.06
N LEU A 314 -8.54 7.72 -18.60
CA LEU A 314 -8.65 7.46 -20.03
C LEU A 314 -10.11 7.58 -20.50
N GLY A 315 -10.31 8.14 -21.68
CA GLY A 315 -11.60 8.21 -22.35
C GLY A 315 -11.62 7.37 -23.63
N PHE A 316 -12.80 6.94 -24.07
CA PHE A 316 -12.97 6.23 -25.34
C PHE A 316 -14.31 6.55 -26.02
N GLY A 317 -14.36 6.37 -27.34
CA GLY A 317 -15.60 6.49 -28.10
C GLY A 317 -15.98 7.93 -28.49
N ALA A 318 -15.02 8.85 -28.48
CA ALA A 318 -15.25 10.25 -28.86
C ALA A 318 -14.36 10.70 -30.02
N GLN A 319 -14.80 11.71 -30.75
CA GLN A 319 -13.97 12.46 -31.69
C GLN A 319 -13.27 13.61 -30.97
N LEU A 320 -11.97 13.76 -31.22
CA LEU A 320 -11.11 14.74 -30.56
C LEU A 320 -10.63 15.83 -31.52
N PRO A 321 -10.51 17.09 -31.08
CA PRO A 321 -9.86 18.12 -31.88
C PRO A 321 -8.35 17.84 -32.05
N PRO A 322 -7.69 18.41 -33.08
CA PRO A 322 -8.26 19.30 -34.09
C PRO A 322 -8.85 18.57 -35.31
N ASP A 323 -8.52 17.30 -35.53
CA ASP A 323 -8.87 16.55 -36.75
C ASP A 323 -10.19 15.79 -36.65
N TRP A 324 -10.83 15.79 -35.46
CA TRP A 324 -12.13 15.18 -35.19
C TRP A 324 -12.18 13.69 -35.54
N LYS A 325 -11.04 13.01 -35.43
CA LYS A 325 -10.98 11.55 -35.59
C LYS A 325 -11.49 10.86 -34.34
N VAL A 326 -12.16 9.74 -34.58
CA VAL A 326 -12.63 8.85 -33.52
C VAL A 326 -11.42 8.30 -32.78
N SER A 327 -11.41 8.48 -31.47
CA SER A 327 -10.47 7.87 -30.56
C SER A 327 -11.21 6.91 -29.62
N HIS A 328 -10.65 5.71 -29.50
CA HIS A 328 -11.07 4.72 -28.51
C HIS A 328 -10.11 4.65 -27.32
N GLU A 329 -9.19 5.61 -27.22
CA GLU A 329 -8.27 5.76 -26.11
C GLU A 329 -7.64 7.16 -26.16
N PHE A 330 -7.92 7.99 -25.16
CA PHE A 330 -7.25 9.28 -25.01
C PHE A 330 -7.16 9.68 -23.55
N ALA A 331 -6.18 10.51 -23.22
CA ALA A 331 -6.04 11.05 -21.88
C ALA A 331 -7.13 12.10 -21.64
N VAL A 332 -7.93 11.93 -20.58
CA VAL A 332 -9.05 12.81 -20.27
C VAL A 332 -8.58 14.23 -19.91
N ASN A 333 -7.36 14.36 -19.39
CA ASN A 333 -6.69 15.65 -19.14
C ASN A 333 -6.11 16.30 -20.41
N PHE A 334 -6.29 15.69 -21.59
CA PHE A 334 -5.73 16.09 -22.88
C PHE A 334 -4.18 16.14 -22.96
N ASP A 335 -3.47 15.53 -22.02
CA ASP A 335 -2.03 15.30 -22.15
C ASP A 335 -1.79 13.91 -22.76
N PRO A 336 -1.43 13.82 -24.06
CA PRO A 336 -1.26 12.53 -24.73
C PRO A 336 -0.03 11.76 -24.21
N THR A 337 0.85 12.40 -23.45
CA THR A 337 2.06 11.79 -22.89
C THR A 337 1.89 11.37 -21.44
N ASN A 338 0.95 11.98 -20.71
CA ASN A 338 0.75 11.76 -19.30
C ASN A 338 -0.74 11.75 -18.91
N PRO A 339 -1.40 10.58 -18.88
CA PRO A 339 -2.82 10.48 -18.54
C PRO A 339 -3.12 10.63 -17.04
N PHE A 340 -2.11 10.87 -16.19
CA PHE A 340 -2.25 10.83 -14.74
C PHE A 340 -2.85 12.13 -14.18
N CYS A 341 -3.86 11.98 -13.32
CA CYS A 341 -4.51 13.04 -12.58
C CYS A 341 -4.17 12.94 -11.10
N ALA A 342 -3.98 14.08 -10.43
CA ALA A 342 -3.73 14.14 -8.99
C ALA A 342 -5.03 13.93 -8.19
N GLY A 343 -5.15 12.79 -7.54
CA GLY A 343 -6.31 12.41 -6.74
C GLY A 343 -7.57 12.15 -7.56
N VAL A 344 -8.66 11.79 -6.86
CA VAL A 344 -9.99 11.62 -7.47
C VAL A 344 -10.51 12.97 -7.97
N GLU A 345 -10.21 14.02 -7.21
CA GLU A 345 -10.51 15.42 -7.53
C GLU A 345 -9.93 15.81 -8.89
N GLY A 346 -8.69 15.42 -9.18
CA GLY A 346 -8.04 15.66 -10.47
C GLY A 346 -8.74 14.94 -11.62
N ILE A 347 -9.22 13.72 -11.41
CA ILE A 347 -10.00 12.97 -12.42
C ILE A 347 -11.31 13.70 -12.72
N VAL A 348 -12.02 14.13 -11.66
CA VAL A 348 -13.30 14.86 -11.76
C VAL A 348 -13.12 16.19 -12.50
N GLN A 349 -12.05 16.92 -12.18
CA GLN A 349 -11.71 18.16 -12.87
C GLN A 349 -11.41 17.90 -14.34
N ALA A 350 -10.55 16.92 -14.64
CA ALA A 350 -10.21 16.56 -16.02
C ALA A 350 -11.46 16.15 -16.81
N TYR A 351 -12.32 15.31 -16.26
CA TYR A 351 -13.58 14.90 -16.86
C TYR A 351 -14.48 16.10 -17.19
N SER A 352 -14.70 16.99 -16.22
CA SER A 352 -15.56 18.17 -16.41
C SER A 352 -15.00 19.13 -17.46
N THR A 353 -13.68 19.31 -17.49
CA THR A 353 -13.00 20.12 -18.53
C THR A 353 -13.00 19.44 -19.88
N CYS A 354 -12.98 18.12 -19.94
CA CYS A 354 -12.93 17.33 -21.18
C CYS A 354 -14.24 17.42 -21.97
N LEU A 355 -15.38 17.25 -21.29
CA LEU A 355 -16.72 17.16 -21.88
C LEU A 355 -17.04 18.20 -22.98
N PRO A 356 -16.82 19.52 -22.78
CA PRO A 356 -17.19 20.52 -23.79
C PRO A 356 -16.27 20.53 -25.03
N HIS A 357 -15.13 19.85 -24.99
CA HIS A 357 -14.12 19.89 -26.04
C HIS A 357 -14.12 18.65 -26.95
N ILE A 358 -14.94 17.64 -26.65
CA ILE A 358 -15.04 16.40 -27.43
C ILE A 358 -16.42 16.27 -28.09
N ARG A 359 -16.52 15.42 -29.11
CA ARG A 359 -17.81 15.03 -29.69
C ARG A 359 -18.04 13.55 -29.44
N PHE A 360 -19.16 13.22 -28.82
CA PHE A 360 -19.48 11.83 -28.56
C PHE A 360 -19.73 11.08 -29.87
N TYR A 361 -19.19 9.87 -29.98
CA TYR A 361 -19.23 9.10 -31.22
C TYR A 361 -19.35 7.60 -30.93
N GLY A 362 -19.03 6.73 -31.88
CA GLY A 362 -19.06 5.29 -31.65
C GLY A 362 -18.12 4.53 -32.57
N PRO A 363 -18.06 3.20 -32.44
CA PRO A 363 -18.82 2.37 -31.51
C PRO A 363 -18.21 2.35 -30.08
N THR A 364 -18.92 1.74 -29.14
CA THR A 364 -18.37 1.35 -27.84
C THR A 364 -17.29 0.29 -28.03
N ASN A 365 -16.04 0.61 -27.70
CA ASN A 365 -14.91 -0.31 -27.87
C ASN A 365 -13.93 -0.19 -26.70
N PHE A 366 -13.93 -1.19 -25.82
CA PHE A 366 -13.07 -1.21 -24.62
C PHE A 366 -11.67 -1.78 -24.88
N ALA A 367 -11.47 -2.50 -25.99
CA ALA A 367 -10.22 -3.23 -26.24
C ALA A 367 -8.95 -2.36 -26.18
N PRO A 368 -8.93 -1.13 -26.71
CA PRO A 368 -7.76 -0.25 -26.62
C PRO A 368 -7.37 0.07 -25.18
N ILE A 369 -8.31 0.55 -24.37
CA ILE A 369 -8.07 0.86 -22.95
C ILE A 369 -7.61 -0.40 -22.18
N ILE A 370 -8.29 -1.53 -22.35
CA ILE A 370 -7.90 -2.78 -21.66
C ILE A 370 -6.48 -3.18 -22.05
N SER A 371 -6.13 -3.07 -23.33
CA SER A 371 -4.79 -3.39 -23.84
C SER A 371 -3.73 -2.42 -23.33
N HIS A 372 -4.06 -1.12 -23.22
CA HIS A 372 -3.20 -0.11 -22.62
C HIS A 372 -2.94 -0.42 -21.15
N VAL A 373 -3.98 -0.67 -20.35
CA VAL A 373 -3.84 -1.00 -18.93
C VAL A 373 -3.04 -2.30 -18.75
N ALA A 374 -3.29 -3.32 -19.57
CA ALA A 374 -2.51 -4.55 -19.57
C ALA A 374 -1.02 -4.30 -19.91
N ARG A 375 -0.74 -3.43 -20.88
CA ARG A 375 0.62 -3.03 -21.26
C ARG A 375 1.30 -2.23 -20.15
N PHE A 376 0.62 -1.26 -19.54
CA PHE A 376 1.12 -0.50 -18.39
C PHE A 376 1.44 -1.42 -17.22
N ALA A 377 0.52 -2.33 -16.87
CA ALA A 377 0.77 -3.34 -15.85
C ALA A 377 1.97 -4.25 -16.22
N SER A 378 2.15 -4.60 -17.49
CA SER A 378 3.30 -5.39 -17.95
C SER A 378 4.61 -4.59 -17.94
N GLN A 379 4.56 -3.29 -18.23
CA GLN A 379 5.71 -2.39 -18.27
C GLN A 379 6.16 -2.01 -16.87
N ALA A 380 5.25 -1.77 -15.92
CA ALA A 380 5.60 -1.64 -14.51
C ALA A 380 6.38 -2.87 -14.02
N VAL A 381 5.93 -4.07 -14.42
CA VAL A 381 6.64 -5.33 -14.14
C VAL A 381 8.01 -5.43 -14.85
N GLN A 382 8.24 -4.71 -15.95
CA GLN A 382 9.50 -4.73 -16.72
C GLN A 382 10.46 -3.57 -16.40
N GLN A 383 9.97 -2.37 -16.07
CA GLN A 383 10.79 -1.24 -15.65
C GLN A 383 11.46 -1.51 -14.30
N ASP A 384 10.76 -2.19 -13.39
CA ASP A 384 11.37 -2.79 -12.20
C ASP A 384 12.52 -3.77 -12.53
N ARG A 385 12.55 -4.34 -13.75
CA ARG A 385 13.66 -5.19 -14.22
C ARG A 385 14.77 -4.41 -14.94
N ALA A 386 14.49 -3.24 -15.52
CA ALA A 386 15.41 -2.49 -16.38
C ALA A 386 16.23 -1.44 -15.60
N SER A 387 15.63 -0.77 -14.61
CA SER A 387 16.34 0.14 -13.68
C SER A 387 17.44 -0.55 -12.87
N VAL A 388 17.42 -1.89 -12.83
CA VAL A 388 18.39 -2.76 -12.15
C VAL A 388 19.62 -3.07 -13.01
N ARG A 389 19.55 -2.96 -14.34
CA ARG A 389 20.64 -3.35 -15.25
C ARG A 389 21.67 -2.26 -15.57
N THR A 390 21.40 -0.99 -15.25
CA THR A 390 22.23 0.14 -15.72
C THR A 390 23.19 0.73 -14.69
N ARG A 391 23.44 0.10 -13.53
CA ARG A 391 24.59 0.52 -12.70
C ARG A 391 25.89 0.17 -13.43
N PRO A 392 26.71 1.16 -13.83
CA PRO A 392 28.02 0.86 -14.40
C PRO A 392 28.85 0.17 -13.33
N ALA A 393 29.55 -0.89 -13.70
CA ALA A 393 30.66 -1.38 -12.92
C ALA A 393 31.75 -0.28 -12.96
N GLY A 394 31.72 0.60 -11.96
CA GLY A 394 32.81 1.55 -11.70
C GLY A 394 34.07 0.78 -11.29
N PRO A 395 35.26 1.31 -11.62
CA PRO A 395 36.54 0.59 -11.61
C PRO A 395 36.95 0.02 -10.25
#